data_AF-A0A3M1LIQ0-F1
#
_entry.id   AF-A0A3M1LIQ0-F1
#
_cell.length_a   1.000
_cell.length_b   1.000
_cell.length_c   1.000
_cell.angle_alpha   90.00
_cell.angle_beta   90.00
_cell.angle_gamma   90.00
#
_symmetry.space_group_name_H-M   'P 1'
#
loop_
_entity.id
_entity.type
_entity.pdbx_description
1 polymer ?
#
loop_
_entity_poly.entity_id
_entity_poly.type
_entity_poly.pdbx_seq_one_letter_code
_entity_poly.pdbx_strand_id
1 'polypeptide(L)'
;MNWDFLFGLIEALVSVVGLPLLLWSLREMARQTNLAAKATRASIYQNVATAMIEFDRFFVDHSELKPYFYGGKEIPEDHPDYARVMSVAEMLVDFMDEVTVLSPIVPKYLPWDTWKSYFQDLFVSSPALRNYWAEHKKWYPETLQKLLDSITEPEIT
;
A
#
# COMPACT_ATOMS: atom_id res chain seq x y z
N MET A 1 48.11 45.54 21.50
CA MET A 1 47.56 44.19 21.25
C MET A 1 47.04 44.19 19.82
N ASN A 2 47.54 43.29 18.97
CA ASN A 2 47.16 43.28 17.56
C ASN A 2 45.77 42.65 17.43
N TRP A 3 44.74 43.46 17.22
CA TRP A 3 43.35 43.02 17.15
C TRP A 3 43.11 42.05 16.01
N ASP A 4 43.81 42.21 14.88
CA ASP A 4 43.71 41.31 13.72
C ASP A 4 44.15 39.89 14.05
N PHE A 5 45.15 39.73 14.93
CA PHE A 5 45.61 38.42 15.40
C PHE A 5 44.60 37.74 16.33
N LEU A 6 43.93 38.52 17.19
CA LEU A 6 42.87 38.00 18.07
C LEU A 6 41.64 37.54 17.25
N PHE A 7 41.26 38.30 16.22
CA PHE A 7 40.17 37.91 15.32
C PHE A 7 40.49 36.60 14.57
N GLY A 8 41.70 36.47 14.01
CA GLY A 8 42.10 35.23 13.33
C GLY A 8 42.10 33.99 14.23
N LEU A 9 42.47 34.14 15.51
CA LEU A 9 42.42 33.04 16.49
C LEU A 9 40.99 32.61 16.81
N ILE A 10 40.05 33.55 16.90
CA ILE A 10 38.64 33.26 17.16
C ILE A 10 38.02 32.54 15.96
N GLU A 11 38.27 32.99 14.73
CA GLU A 11 37.78 32.35 13.51
C GLU A 11 38.31 30.92 13.36
N ALA A 12 39.60 30.72 13.66
CA ALA A 12 40.19 29.39 13.67
C ALA A 12 39.52 28.48 14.71
N LEU A 13 39.26 28.98 15.93
CA LEU A 13 38.55 28.25 16.98
C LEU A 13 37.11 27.89 16.59
N VAL A 14 36.37 28.85 16.03
CA VAL A 14 35.00 28.65 15.53
C VAL A 14 34.98 27.59 14.44
N SER A 15 35.97 27.59 13.54
CA SER A 15 36.07 26.60 12.47
C SER A 15 36.42 25.21 13.00
N VAL A 16 37.35 25.12 13.95
CA VAL A 16 37.78 23.85 14.57
C VAL A 16 36.66 23.18 15.36
N VAL A 17 35.74 23.94 15.95
CA VAL A 17 34.59 23.39 16.69
C VAL A 17 33.35 23.24 15.81
N GLY A 18 33.07 24.23 14.96
CA GLY A 18 31.91 24.28 14.09
C GLY A 18 31.89 23.16 13.06
N LEU A 19 33.03 22.88 12.40
CA LEU A 19 33.11 21.81 11.39
C LEU A 19 32.80 20.41 11.97
N PRO A 20 33.39 19.99 13.11
CA PRO A 20 32.99 18.74 13.75
C PRO A 20 31.51 18.68 14.16
N LEU A 21 30.96 19.79 14.69
CA LEU A 21 29.54 19.85 15.05
C LEU A 21 28.63 19.69 13.84
N LEU A 22 28.97 20.31 12.70
CA LEU A 22 28.24 20.15 11.44
C LEU A 22 28.33 18.71 10.91
N LEU A 23 29.51 18.09 10.97
CA LEU A 23 29.67 16.68 10.56
C LEU A 23 28.86 15.76 11.48
N TRP A 24 28.82 16.05 12.78
CA TRP A 24 28.01 15.31 13.75
C TRP A 24 26.51 15.50 13.50
N SER A 25 26.05 16.72 13.23
CA SER A 25 24.64 16.99 12.94
C SER A 25 24.20 16.32 11.63
N LEU A 26 25.04 16.33 10.59
CA LEU A 26 24.75 15.61 9.34
C LEU A 26 24.64 14.09 9.56
N ARG A 27 25.52 13.53 10.40
CA ARG A 27 25.47 12.11 10.77
C ARG A 27 24.18 11.78 11.53
N GLU A 28 23.77 12.61 12.49
CA GLU A 28 22.55 12.37 13.24
C GLU A 28 21.30 12.54 12.37
N MET A 29 21.29 13.52 11.46
CA MET A 29 20.22 13.65 10.45
C MET A 29 20.14 12.41 9.57
N ALA A 30 21.26 11.89 9.08
CA ALA A 30 21.28 10.64 8.32
C ALA A 30 20.73 9.45 9.12
N ARG A 31 21.01 9.39 10.43
CA ARG A 31 20.47 8.37 11.33
C ARG A 31 18.95 8.53 11.52
N GLN A 32 18.49 9.76 11.71
CA GLN A 32 17.07 10.07 11.83
C GLN A 32 16.30 9.73 10.56
N THR A 33 16.82 10.05 9.37
CA THR A 33 16.18 9.68 8.10
C THR A 33 16.01 8.17 7.96
N ASN A 34 16.99 7.38 8.40
CA ASN A 34 16.88 5.91 8.37
C ASN A 34 15.83 5.37 9.36
N LEU A 35 15.75 5.95 10.56
CA LEU A 35 14.73 5.58 11.55
C LEU A 35 13.34 5.99 11.09
N ALA A 36 13.20 7.20 10.54
CA ALA A 36 11.97 7.70 9.93
C ALA A 36 11.52 6.78 8.79
N ALA A 37 12.42 6.39 7.88
CA ALA A 37 12.10 5.46 6.80
C ALA A 37 11.62 4.09 7.33
N LYS A 38 12.23 3.57 8.41
CA LYS A 38 11.76 2.34 9.06
C LYS A 38 10.38 2.50 9.68
N ALA A 39 10.13 3.61 10.38
CA ALA A 39 8.83 3.92 10.98
C ALA A 39 7.73 4.06 9.91
N THR A 40 8.02 4.77 8.81
CA THR A 40 7.10 4.90 7.67
C THR A 40 6.77 3.54 7.07
N ARG A 41 7.75 2.66 6.87
CA ARG A 41 7.52 1.30 6.35
C ARG A 41 6.64 0.46 7.28
N ALA A 42 6.89 0.52 8.60
CA ALA A 42 6.06 -0.15 9.59
C ALA A 42 4.63 0.40 9.61
N SER A 43 4.47 1.72 9.46
CA SER A 43 3.16 2.36 9.35
C SER A 43 2.39 1.92 8.11
N ILE A 44 3.06 1.81 6.95
CA ILE A 44 2.42 1.31 5.72
C ILE A 44 1.91 -0.11 5.94
N TYR A 45 2.75 -0.99 6.49
CA TYR A 45 2.32 -2.36 6.81
C TYR A 45 1.12 -2.38 7.76
N GLN A 46 1.16 -1.56 8.81
CA GLN A 46 0.06 -1.46 9.77
C GLN A 46 -1.23 -0.99 9.10
N ASN A 47 -1.16 -0.03 8.18
CA ASN A 47 -2.34 0.47 7.47
C ASN A 47 -3.00 -0.63 6.62
N VAL A 48 -2.21 -1.35 5.81
CA VAL A 48 -2.72 -2.48 5.00
C VAL A 48 -3.29 -3.58 5.89
N ALA A 49 -2.62 -3.91 7.00
CA ALA A 49 -3.11 -4.92 7.93
C ALA A 49 -4.42 -4.49 8.61
N THR A 50 -4.54 -3.22 8.99
CA THR A 50 -5.78 -2.67 9.57
C THR A 50 -6.93 -2.72 8.56
N ALA A 51 -6.69 -2.31 7.30
CA ALA A 51 -7.70 -2.38 6.25
C ALA A 51 -8.20 -3.82 6.03
N MET A 52 -7.28 -4.81 6.03
CA MET A 52 -7.67 -6.22 5.94
C MET A 52 -8.53 -6.67 7.14
N ILE A 53 -8.18 -6.26 8.36
CA ILE A 53 -8.98 -6.56 9.56
C ILE A 53 -10.36 -5.89 9.48
N GLU A 54 -10.48 -4.72 8.86
CA GLU A 54 -11.77 -4.06 8.64
C GLU A 54 -12.64 -4.85 7.65
N PHE A 55 -12.08 -5.39 6.57
CA PHE A 55 -12.80 -6.33 5.70
C PHE A 55 -13.23 -7.59 6.45
N ASP A 56 -12.34 -8.18 7.26
CA ASP A 56 -12.66 -9.36 8.05
C ASP A 56 -13.83 -9.09 9.01
N ARG A 57 -13.81 -7.95 9.71
CA ARG A 57 -14.91 -7.52 10.59
C ARG A 57 -16.19 -7.29 9.82
N PHE A 58 -16.11 -6.60 8.68
CA PHE A 58 -17.26 -6.38 7.80
C PHE A 58 -17.91 -7.71 7.39
N PHE A 59 -17.13 -8.71 7.00
CA PHE A 59 -17.67 -10.04 6.64
C PHE A 59 -18.12 -10.88 7.83
N VAL A 60 -17.63 -10.61 9.05
CA VAL A 60 -18.19 -11.19 10.28
C VAL A 60 -19.58 -10.62 10.54
N ASP A 61 -19.73 -9.30 10.43
CA ASP A 61 -21.00 -8.61 10.69
C ASP A 61 -22.03 -8.82 9.55
N HIS A 62 -21.53 -9.10 8.34
CA HIS A 62 -22.34 -9.26 7.12
C HIS A 62 -22.02 -10.59 6.42
N SER A 63 -22.05 -11.67 7.19
CA SER A 63 -21.72 -13.01 6.72
C SER A 63 -22.59 -13.49 5.55
N GLU A 64 -23.79 -12.92 5.37
CA GLU A 64 -24.68 -13.18 4.24
C GLU A 64 -24.10 -12.75 2.89
N LEU A 65 -23.17 -11.78 2.89
CA LEU A 65 -22.54 -11.28 1.67
C LEU A 65 -21.32 -12.13 1.25
N LYS A 66 -20.70 -12.85 2.19
CA LYS A 66 -19.48 -13.62 1.97
C LYS A 66 -19.58 -14.62 0.78
N PRO A 67 -20.70 -15.32 0.54
CA PRO A 67 -20.83 -16.24 -0.60
C PRO A 67 -20.69 -15.57 -1.97
N TYR A 68 -21.02 -14.28 -2.12
CA TYR A 68 -20.87 -13.56 -3.40
C TYR A 68 -19.40 -13.27 -3.76
N PHE A 69 -18.52 -13.33 -2.76
CA PHE A 69 -17.08 -13.07 -2.94
C PHE A 69 -16.24 -14.35 -2.84
N TYR A 70 -16.45 -15.16 -1.80
CA TYR A 70 -15.64 -16.35 -1.57
C TYR A 70 -16.31 -17.65 -2.03
N GLY A 71 -17.59 -17.61 -2.38
CA GLY A 71 -18.40 -18.80 -2.65
C GLY A 71 -18.85 -18.96 -4.11
N GLY A 72 -18.46 -18.07 -5.02
CA GLY A 72 -18.87 -18.14 -6.42
C GLY A 72 -20.35 -17.81 -6.66
N LYS A 73 -21.07 -17.26 -5.67
CA LYS A 73 -22.49 -16.94 -5.81
C LYS A 73 -22.69 -15.73 -6.73
N GLU A 74 -23.53 -15.86 -7.74
CA GLU A 74 -23.95 -14.74 -8.59
C GLU A 74 -25.06 -13.91 -7.92
N ILE A 75 -25.15 -12.63 -8.30
CA ILE A 75 -26.20 -11.73 -7.86
C ILE A 75 -26.86 -11.04 -9.08
N PRO A 76 -28.18 -11.19 -9.28
CA PRO A 76 -28.92 -10.45 -10.30
C PRO A 76 -28.97 -8.94 -10.01
N GLU A 77 -29.03 -8.11 -11.06
CA GLU A 77 -29.13 -6.64 -10.95
C GLU A 77 -30.37 -6.15 -10.19
N ASP A 78 -31.47 -6.90 -10.25
CA ASP A 78 -32.72 -6.60 -9.56
C ASP A 78 -32.76 -7.10 -8.11
N HIS A 79 -31.70 -7.78 -7.64
CA HIS A 79 -31.62 -8.26 -6.27
C HIS A 79 -31.50 -7.08 -5.28
N PRO A 80 -32.24 -7.08 -4.15
CA PRO A 80 -32.20 -5.97 -3.18
C PRO A 80 -30.80 -5.60 -2.68
N ASP A 81 -29.93 -6.60 -2.53
CA ASP A 81 -28.53 -6.41 -2.09
C ASP A 81 -27.55 -6.12 -3.24
N TYR A 82 -27.99 -6.01 -4.50
CA TYR A 82 -27.07 -5.86 -5.64
C TYR A 82 -26.14 -4.66 -5.46
N ALA A 83 -26.71 -3.48 -5.16
CA ALA A 83 -25.91 -2.27 -4.93
C ALA A 83 -24.91 -2.44 -3.79
N ARG A 84 -25.30 -3.13 -2.71
CA ARG A 84 -24.44 -3.40 -1.57
C ARG A 84 -23.28 -4.32 -1.92
N VAL A 85 -23.54 -5.36 -2.72
CA VAL A 85 -22.50 -6.27 -3.21
C VAL A 85 -21.57 -5.53 -4.19
N MET A 86 -22.08 -4.69 -5.08
CA MET A 86 -21.22 -3.88 -5.97
C MET A 86 -20.35 -2.89 -5.19
N SER A 87 -20.86 -2.25 -4.13
CA SER A 87 -20.03 -1.39 -3.28
C SER A 87 -18.92 -2.14 -2.55
N VAL A 88 -19.18 -3.37 -2.09
CA VAL A 88 -18.12 -4.20 -1.49
C VAL A 88 -17.11 -4.65 -2.54
N ALA A 89 -17.55 -4.91 -3.77
CA ALA A 89 -16.67 -5.20 -4.89
C ALA A 89 -15.75 -4.01 -5.20
N GLU A 90 -16.29 -2.79 -5.26
CA GLU A 90 -15.54 -1.55 -5.39
C GLU A 90 -14.47 -1.41 -4.30
N MET A 91 -14.86 -1.51 -3.04
CA MET A 91 -13.92 -1.40 -1.91
C MET A 91 -12.78 -2.41 -1.97
N LEU A 92 -13.07 -3.65 -2.39
CA LEU A 92 -12.05 -4.69 -2.53
C LEU A 92 -11.09 -4.39 -3.70
N VAL A 93 -11.58 -3.87 -4.83
CA VAL A 93 -10.72 -3.48 -5.96
C VAL A 93 -9.87 -2.26 -5.61
N ASP A 94 -10.42 -1.27 -4.89
CA ASP A 94 -9.66 -0.12 -4.37
C ASP A 94 -8.51 -0.59 -3.47
N PHE A 95 -8.78 -1.56 -2.59
CA PHE A 95 -7.75 -2.16 -1.75
C PHE A 95 -6.69 -2.92 -2.56
N MET A 96 -7.09 -3.64 -3.61
CA MET A 96 -6.15 -4.28 -4.54
C MET A 96 -5.24 -3.25 -5.23
N ASP A 97 -5.78 -2.10 -5.62
CA ASP A 97 -5.01 -1.01 -6.20
C ASP A 97 -3.98 -0.47 -5.21
N GLU A 98 -4.43 -0.13 -3.99
CA GLU A 98 -3.56 0.40 -2.93
C GLU A 98 -2.37 -0.52 -2.66
N VAL A 99 -2.63 -1.82 -2.46
CA VAL A 99 -1.57 -2.81 -2.20
C VAL A 99 -0.66 -2.99 -3.41
N THR A 100 -1.21 -2.97 -4.63
CA THR A 100 -0.42 -3.08 -5.87
C THR A 100 0.56 -1.91 -5.99
N VAL A 101 0.12 -0.69 -5.70
CA VAL A 101 0.94 0.52 -5.71
C VAL A 101 2.00 0.50 -4.61
N LEU A 102 1.66 0.01 -3.40
CA LEU A 102 2.57 0.02 -2.26
C LEU A 102 3.63 -1.10 -2.30
N SER A 103 3.31 -2.24 -2.91
CA SER A 103 4.20 -3.41 -2.93
C SER A 103 5.64 -3.14 -3.44
N PRO A 104 5.89 -2.37 -4.53
CA PRO A 104 7.25 -2.07 -4.97
C PRO A 104 7.99 -1.10 -4.02
N ILE A 105 7.27 -0.31 -3.23
CA ILE A 105 7.84 0.70 -2.31
C ILE A 105 8.36 0.03 -1.03
N VAL A 106 7.66 -1.00 -0.56
CA VAL A 106 7.96 -1.69 0.71
C VAL A 106 8.01 -3.22 0.58
N PRO A 107 8.78 -3.78 -0.37
CA PRO A 107 8.68 -5.20 -0.77
C PRO A 107 8.99 -6.18 0.36
N LYS A 108 9.82 -5.79 1.33
CA LYS A 108 10.12 -6.62 2.50
C LYS A 108 8.93 -6.76 3.47
N TYR A 109 8.05 -5.77 3.50
CA TYR A 109 6.94 -5.70 4.46
C TYR A 109 5.60 -6.05 3.82
N LEU A 110 5.44 -5.80 2.52
CA LEU A 110 4.31 -6.25 1.72
C LEU A 110 4.82 -7.27 0.69
N PRO A 111 4.90 -8.56 1.04
CA PRO A 111 5.36 -9.60 0.12
C PRO A 111 4.36 -9.73 -1.03
N TRP A 112 4.77 -9.23 -2.21
CA TRP A 112 3.88 -9.12 -3.36
C TRP A 112 3.28 -10.46 -3.78
N ASP A 113 4.06 -11.53 -3.80
CA ASP A 113 3.57 -12.84 -4.27
C ASP A 113 2.41 -13.37 -3.43
N THR A 114 2.42 -13.12 -2.11
CA THR A 114 1.32 -13.52 -1.22
C THR A 114 0.05 -12.73 -1.50
N TRP A 115 0.16 -11.40 -1.66
CA TRP A 115 -0.97 -10.54 -1.99
C TRP A 115 -1.51 -10.83 -3.39
N LYS A 116 -0.62 -11.06 -4.35
CA LYS A 116 -0.96 -11.47 -5.70
C LYS A 116 -1.79 -12.76 -5.68
N SER A 117 -1.36 -13.80 -4.98
CA SER A 117 -2.14 -15.04 -4.86
C SER A 117 -3.51 -14.81 -4.22
N TYR A 118 -3.59 -14.00 -3.15
CA TYR A 118 -4.86 -13.63 -2.54
C TYR A 118 -5.81 -12.93 -3.51
N PHE A 119 -5.31 -11.94 -4.26
CA PHE A 119 -6.12 -11.22 -5.26
C PHE A 119 -6.57 -12.13 -6.38
N GLN A 120 -5.70 -13.05 -6.82
CA GLN A 120 -6.04 -14.05 -7.83
C GLN A 120 -7.18 -14.96 -7.36
N ASP A 121 -7.04 -15.57 -6.19
CA ASP A 121 -8.05 -16.48 -5.63
C ASP A 121 -9.39 -15.76 -5.41
N LEU A 122 -9.34 -14.54 -4.87
CA LEU A 122 -10.53 -13.73 -4.63
C LEU A 122 -11.23 -13.36 -5.94
N PHE A 123 -10.47 -12.89 -6.95
CA PHE A 123 -11.03 -12.50 -8.24
C PHE A 123 -11.65 -13.69 -9.01
N VAL A 124 -11.02 -14.88 -8.94
CA VAL A 124 -11.56 -16.11 -9.52
C VAL A 124 -12.83 -16.58 -8.81
N SER A 125 -12.89 -16.45 -7.49
CA SER A 125 -14.05 -16.90 -6.69
C SER A 125 -15.21 -15.91 -6.64
N SER A 126 -15.02 -14.66 -7.09
CA SER A 126 -16.01 -13.57 -7.01
C SER A 126 -16.59 -13.16 -8.38
N PRO A 127 -17.75 -13.69 -8.82
CA PRO A 127 -18.46 -13.14 -9.98
C PRO A 127 -18.77 -11.65 -9.82
N ALA A 128 -19.11 -11.21 -8.61
CA ALA A 128 -19.35 -9.80 -8.30
C ALA A 128 -18.15 -8.89 -8.59
N LEU A 129 -16.94 -9.30 -8.19
CA LEU A 129 -15.72 -8.53 -8.48
C LEU A 129 -15.45 -8.46 -9.98
N ARG A 130 -15.65 -9.56 -10.70
CA ARG A 130 -15.43 -9.58 -12.16
C ARG A 130 -16.42 -8.68 -12.90
N ASN A 131 -17.68 -8.68 -12.47
CA ASN A 131 -18.70 -7.80 -13.06
C ASN A 131 -18.35 -6.34 -12.82
N TYR A 132 -18.06 -5.98 -11.56
CA TYR A 132 -17.62 -4.63 -11.21
C TYR A 132 -16.37 -4.22 -12.01
N TRP A 133 -15.38 -5.09 -12.07
CA TRP A 133 -14.14 -4.85 -12.82
C TRP A 133 -14.39 -4.63 -14.32
N ALA A 134 -15.23 -5.46 -14.95
CA ALA A 134 -15.52 -5.35 -16.37
C ALA A 134 -16.11 -3.98 -16.75
N GLU A 135 -16.92 -3.41 -15.86
CA GLU A 135 -17.55 -2.10 -16.03
C GLU A 135 -16.60 -0.94 -15.71
N HIS A 136 -15.75 -1.09 -14.69
CA HIS A 136 -15.02 0.04 -14.08
C HIS A 136 -13.49 -0.01 -14.26
N LYS A 137 -12.92 -1.01 -14.96
CA LYS A 137 -11.46 -1.19 -15.04
C LYS A 137 -10.65 0.03 -15.46
N LYS A 138 -11.24 0.93 -16.25
CA LYS A 138 -10.60 2.17 -16.74
C LYS A 138 -10.32 3.18 -15.63
N TRP A 139 -10.91 3.02 -14.45
CA TRP A 139 -10.67 3.89 -13.30
C TRP A 139 -9.33 3.58 -12.63
N TYR A 140 -8.80 2.38 -12.84
CA TYR A 140 -7.62 1.89 -12.12
C TYR A 140 -6.35 1.96 -12.98
N PRO A 141 -5.15 2.04 -12.35
CA PRO A 141 -3.87 2.05 -13.05
C PRO A 141 -3.63 0.81 -13.92
N GLU A 142 -2.83 0.96 -14.98
CA GLU A 142 -2.47 -0.15 -15.87
C GLU A 142 -1.83 -1.35 -15.14
N THR A 143 -1.16 -1.12 -14.02
CA THR A 143 -0.53 -2.18 -13.22
C THR A 143 -1.57 -3.13 -12.66
N LEU A 144 -2.66 -2.60 -12.09
CA LEU A 144 -3.76 -3.42 -11.60
C LEU A 144 -4.51 -4.05 -12.78
N GLN A 145 -4.68 -3.31 -13.89
CA GLN A 145 -5.33 -3.84 -15.07
C GLN A 145 -4.60 -5.07 -15.63
N LYS A 146 -3.28 -4.98 -15.79
CA LYS A 146 -2.45 -6.11 -16.24
C LYS A 146 -2.54 -7.30 -15.29
N LEU A 147 -2.60 -7.04 -13.98
CA LEU A 147 -2.76 -8.11 -13.00
C LEU A 147 -4.10 -8.82 -13.16
N LEU A 148 -5.21 -8.09 -13.11
CA LEU A 148 -6.54 -8.69 -13.09
C LEU A 148 -6.96 -9.27 -14.44
N ASP A 149 -6.61 -8.59 -15.54
CA ASP A 149 -6.93 -9.07 -16.90
C ASP A 149 -6.15 -10.36 -17.22
N SER A 150 -4.93 -10.53 -16.68
CA SER A 150 -4.15 -11.77 -16.83
C SER A 150 -4.77 -13.00 -16.16
N ILE A 151 -5.72 -12.80 -15.25
CA ILE A 151 -6.44 -13.90 -14.58
C ILE A 151 -7.61 -14.38 -15.43
N THR A 152 -8.24 -13.46 -16.18
CA THR A 152 -9.39 -13.75 -17.05
C THR A 152 -9.01 -14.33 -18.41
N GLU A 153 -7.79 -14.09 -18.89
CA GLU A 153 -7.29 -14.72 -20.11
C GLU A 153 -6.70 -16.09 -19.75
N PRO A 154 -7.24 -17.21 -20.29
CA PRO A 154 -6.60 -18.50 -20.09
C PRO A 154 -5.20 -18.44 -20.71
N GLU A 155 -4.17 -18.81 -19.94
CA GLU A 155 -2.85 -19.08 -20.50
C GLU A 155 -3.03 -20.15 -21.59
N ILE A 156 -2.91 -19.73 -22.85
CA ILE A 156 -2.79 -20.65 -23.97
C ILE A 156 -1.38 -21.25 -23.85
N THR A 157 -1.24 -22.31 -23.07
CA THR A 157 -0.11 -23.24 -23.12
C THR A 157 -0.48 -24.50 -23.90
#